data_AF-A0A956NAX5-F1
#
_entry.id   AF-A0A956NAX5-F1
#
_cell.length_a   1.000
_cell.length_b   1.000
_cell.length_c   1.000
_cell.angle_alpha   90.00
_cell.angle_beta   90.00
_cell.angle_gamma   90.00
#
_symmetry.space_group_name_H-M   'P 1'
#
loop_
_entity.id
_entity.type
_entity.pdbx_description
1 polymer ?
#
loop_
_entity_poly.entity_id
_entity_poly.type
_entity_poly.pdbx_seq_one_letter_code
_entity_poly.pdbx_strand_id
1 'polypeptide(L)'
;MKKTVSLLCAVTACATFGVAGAFAGNTTISGFVDASYFGEFSGNNGEFGLDQVEVDVEHEATEQAGLRADLEWVKDGEGFVAQVEQAFATYSPAPDWVLTFGKFNAPIGFELLDPTDVYQFSHSLVFDYGLPTNLTGLSAAKTFEGGFDVIAHVSNGWDRQTASRTVTWGGRAGFAREGLVAGLSALTGKEDLDDEGTAT
;
A
#
# COMPACT_ATOMS: atom_id res chain seq x y z
N MET A 1 -28.71 15.69 -30.90
CA MET A 1 -27.56 14.96 -30.37
C MET A 1 -27.98 14.34 -29.04
N LYS A 2 -28.12 13.01 -28.96
CA LYS A 2 -28.46 12.34 -27.70
C LYS A 2 -27.17 12.24 -26.87
N LYS A 3 -27.17 12.80 -25.67
CA LYS A 3 -26.08 12.62 -24.71
C LYS A 3 -26.23 11.21 -24.13
N THR A 4 -25.40 10.27 -24.57
CA THR A 4 -25.30 8.96 -23.94
C THR A 4 -24.53 9.15 -22.64
N VAL A 5 -25.18 8.89 -21.51
CA VAL A 5 -24.50 8.77 -20.22
C VAL A 5 -23.92 7.36 -20.19
N SER A 6 -22.60 7.23 -20.35
CA SER A 6 -21.92 5.95 -20.15
C SER A 6 -21.85 5.71 -18.65
N LEU A 7 -22.48 4.63 -18.19
CA LEU A 7 -22.37 4.15 -16.82
C LEU A 7 -21.41 2.94 -16.86
N LEU A 8 -20.24 3.08 -16.26
CA LEU A 8 -19.31 1.98 -16.05
C LEU A 8 -19.69 1.29 -14.74
N CYS A 9 -19.81 -0.03 -14.76
CA CYS A 9 -20.03 -0.83 -13.56
C CYS A 9 -18.95 -1.92 -13.49
N ALA A 10 -18.28 -1.98 -12.35
CA ALA A 10 -17.33 -3.01 -12.00
C ALA A 10 -17.93 -3.92 -10.92
N VAL A 11 -17.77 -5.22 -11.06
CA VAL A 11 -18.05 -6.21 -10.02
C VAL A 11 -16.75 -6.95 -9.75
N THR A 12 -16.26 -6.87 -8.51
CA THR A 12 -14.96 -7.40 -8.09
C THR A 12 -15.13 -8.66 -7.25
N ALA A 13 -14.24 -9.64 -7.42
CA ALA A 13 -14.20 -10.87 -6.67
C ALA A 13 -12.74 -11.19 -6.28
N CYS A 14 -12.41 -10.97 -5.01
CA CYS A 14 -11.12 -11.32 -4.45
C CYS A 14 -11.17 -12.67 -3.71
N ALA A 15 -10.18 -13.52 -3.95
CA ALA A 15 -9.93 -14.75 -3.21
C ALA A 15 -8.60 -14.66 -2.46
N THR A 16 -8.62 -14.92 -1.16
CA THR A 16 -7.45 -14.88 -0.29
C THR A 16 -6.94 -16.29 -0.02
N PHE A 17 -5.63 -16.43 0.19
CA PHE A 17 -5.05 -17.69 0.63
C PHE A 17 -4.03 -17.46 1.75
N GLY A 18 -3.92 -18.44 2.63
CA GLY A 18 -2.89 -18.49 3.67
C GLY A 18 -2.36 -19.90 3.78
N VAL A 19 -1.05 -20.07 3.64
CA VAL A 19 -0.39 -21.36 3.83
C VAL A 19 0.28 -21.37 5.19
N ALA A 20 -0.43 -21.91 6.19
CA ALA A 20 0.18 -22.25 7.47
C ALA A 20 0.76 -23.68 7.39
N GLY A 21 2.02 -23.82 6.95
CA GLY A 21 2.67 -25.15 6.92
C GLY A 21 4.05 -25.23 6.24
N ALA A 22 5.01 -25.81 6.98
CA ALA A 22 6.37 -26.23 6.60
C ALA A 22 7.31 -25.18 5.96
N PHE A 23 7.22 -23.93 6.40
CA PHE A 23 8.38 -23.03 6.49
C PHE A 23 8.84 -22.97 7.96
N ALA A 24 10.02 -22.43 8.26
CA ALA A 24 10.52 -22.30 9.65
C ALA A 24 9.41 -21.70 10.55
N GLY A 25 9.25 -22.19 11.78
CA GLY A 25 8.01 -22.07 12.59
C GLY A 25 7.45 -20.68 12.88
N ASN A 26 8.08 -19.62 12.36
CA ASN A 26 7.73 -18.22 12.52
C ASN A 26 7.56 -17.50 11.17
N THR A 27 7.31 -18.24 10.08
CA THR A 27 7.05 -17.65 8.75
C THR A 27 5.61 -17.90 8.32
N THR A 28 4.93 -16.84 7.91
CA THR A 28 3.61 -16.86 7.29
C THR A 28 3.76 -16.54 5.80
N ILE A 29 3.07 -17.30 4.95
CA ILE A 29 2.91 -16.97 3.54
C ILE A 29 1.41 -16.79 3.28
N SER A 30 1.05 -15.61 2.79
CA SER A 30 -0.33 -15.23 2.46
C SER A 30 -0.38 -14.57 1.08
N GLY A 31 -1.55 -14.09 0.71
CA GLY A 31 -1.75 -13.29 -0.47
C GLY A 31 -3.16 -13.42 -1.00
N PHE A 32 -3.37 -12.91 -2.20
CA PHE A 32 -4.68 -12.93 -2.83
C PHE A 32 -4.61 -12.96 -4.35
N VAL A 33 -5.76 -13.25 -4.95
CA VAL A 33 -6.03 -13.16 -6.38
C VAL A 33 -7.31 -12.34 -6.52
N ASP A 34 -7.21 -11.17 -7.16
CA ASP A 34 -8.35 -10.31 -7.45
C ASP A 34 -8.65 -10.29 -8.95
N ALA A 35 -9.95 -10.40 -9.26
CA ALA A 35 -10.47 -10.38 -10.61
C ALA A 35 -11.80 -9.66 -10.64
N SER A 36 -12.09 -9.01 -11.75
CA SER A 36 -13.30 -8.23 -11.92
C SER A 36 -13.96 -8.44 -13.26
N TYR A 37 -15.23 -8.04 -13.31
CA TYR A 37 -15.97 -7.86 -14.55
C TYR A 37 -16.22 -6.37 -14.76
N PHE A 38 -15.77 -5.83 -15.89
CA PHE A 38 -16.07 -4.48 -16.33
C PHE A 38 -17.13 -4.53 -17.44
N GLY A 39 -18.22 -3.79 -17.26
CA GLY A 39 -19.27 -3.65 -18.27
C GLY A 39 -19.48 -2.20 -18.68
N GLU A 40 -19.54 -1.95 -20.00
CA GLU A 40 -20.05 -0.71 -20.55
C GLU A 40 -21.48 -0.94 -21.06
N PHE A 41 -22.47 -0.49 -20.28
CA PHE A 41 -23.88 -0.72 -20.61
C PHE A 41 -24.32 -0.04 -21.92
N SER A 42 -23.69 1.06 -22.31
CA SER A 42 -23.98 1.75 -23.57
C SER A 42 -23.51 0.98 -24.80
N GLY A 43 -22.43 0.21 -24.67
CA GLY A 43 -21.82 -0.56 -25.75
C GLY A 43 -22.32 -2.00 -25.85
N ASN A 44 -23.06 -2.50 -24.84
CA ASN A 44 -23.42 -3.91 -24.67
C ASN A 44 -22.18 -4.83 -24.73
N ASN A 45 -21.07 -4.37 -24.17
CA ASN A 45 -19.78 -5.04 -24.09
C ASN A 45 -19.34 -5.14 -22.63
N GLY A 46 -18.53 -6.14 -22.35
CA GLY A 46 -17.86 -6.27 -21.06
C GLY A 46 -16.78 -7.32 -21.12
N GLU A 47 -15.89 -7.27 -20.13
CA GLU A 47 -14.71 -8.11 -20.04
C GLU A 47 -14.53 -8.62 -18.62
N PHE A 48 -14.00 -9.84 -18.51
CA PHE A 48 -13.45 -10.35 -17.27
C PHE A 48 -11.94 -10.08 -17.28
N GLY A 49 -11.45 -9.40 -16.26
CA GLY A 49 -10.04 -9.10 -16.06
C GLY A 49 -9.52 -9.78 -14.79
N LEU A 50 -8.27 -10.20 -14.83
CA LEU A 50 -7.48 -10.37 -13.62
C LEU A 50 -6.91 -8.99 -13.28
N ASP A 51 -7.04 -8.57 -12.03
CA ASP A 51 -6.64 -7.23 -11.60
C ASP A 51 -5.30 -7.26 -10.87
N GLN A 52 -5.17 -8.17 -9.91
CA GLN A 52 -3.95 -8.32 -9.12
C GLN A 52 -3.79 -9.76 -8.61
N VAL A 53 -2.54 -10.18 -8.48
CA VAL A 53 -2.14 -11.37 -7.72
C VAL A 53 -1.02 -10.96 -6.79
N GLU A 54 -1.12 -11.34 -5.53
CA GLU A 54 -0.11 -11.00 -4.53
C GLU A 54 0.30 -12.21 -3.70
N VAL A 55 1.56 -12.20 -3.27
CA VAL A 55 2.14 -13.15 -2.35
C VAL A 55 2.95 -12.40 -1.30
N ASP A 56 2.56 -12.58 -0.05
CA ASP A 56 3.18 -11.93 1.11
C ASP A 56 3.96 -12.96 1.88
N VAL A 57 5.16 -12.58 2.31
CA VAL A 57 5.99 -13.39 3.18
C VAL A 57 6.33 -12.58 4.41
N GLU A 58 5.80 -13.01 5.55
CA GLU A 58 6.09 -12.43 6.86
C GLU A 58 6.91 -13.41 7.69
N HIS A 59 7.96 -12.90 8.35
CA HIS A 59 8.80 -13.70 9.24
C HIS A 59 9.03 -13.00 10.57
N GLU A 60 8.62 -13.64 11.67
CA GLU A 60 8.93 -13.21 13.02
C GLU A 60 10.31 -13.75 13.43
N ALA A 61 11.34 -12.92 13.27
CA ALA A 61 12.71 -13.27 13.62
C ALA A 61 12.90 -13.35 15.15
N THR A 62 12.24 -12.45 15.89
CA THR A 62 12.13 -12.45 17.36
C THR A 62 10.81 -11.79 17.78
N GLU A 63 10.45 -11.83 19.06
CA GLU A 63 9.30 -11.08 19.60
C GLU A 63 9.35 -9.56 19.32
N GLN A 64 10.54 -9.01 19.03
CA GLN A 64 10.73 -7.58 18.77
C GLN A 64 11.07 -7.27 17.31
N ALA A 65 11.31 -8.27 16.45
CA ALA A 65 11.86 -8.03 15.11
C ALA A 65 11.20 -8.92 14.07
N GLY A 66 10.77 -8.32 12.96
CA GLY A 66 10.13 -9.00 11.84
C GLY A 66 10.73 -8.61 10.50
N LEU A 67 10.45 -9.43 9.50
CA LEU A 67 10.71 -9.16 8.08
C LEU A 67 9.40 -9.33 7.32
N ARG A 68 9.18 -8.49 6.32
CA ARG A 68 8.07 -8.61 5.37
C ARG A 68 8.56 -8.38 3.95
N ALA A 69 8.07 -9.18 3.00
CA ALA A 69 8.30 -9.01 1.58
C ALA A 69 7.05 -9.42 0.80
N ASP A 70 6.58 -8.50 -0.04
CA ASP A 70 5.32 -8.62 -0.75
C ASP A 70 5.62 -8.53 -2.25
N LEU A 71 5.19 -9.54 -3.00
CA LEU A 71 5.38 -9.64 -4.44
C LEU A 71 4.04 -9.62 -5.14
N GLU A 72 3.87 -8.68 -6.05
CA GLU A 72 2.62 -8.48 -6.75
C GLU A 72 2.77 -8.58 -8.28
N TRP A 73 1.70 -9.02 -8.93
CA TRP A 73 1.45 -8.92 -10.36
C TRP A 73 0.19 -8.10 -10.55
N VAL A 74 0.37 -6.84 -10.95
CA VAL A 74 -0.72 -5.88 -11.08
C VAL A 74 -0.99 -5.58 -12.55
N LYS A 75 -2.27 -5.41 -12.92
CA LYS A 75 -2.66 -5.01 -14.28
C LYS A 75 -2.18 -3.58 -14.55
N ASP A 76 -1.39 -3.42 -15.62
CA ASP A 76 -0.90 -2.12 -16.10
C ASP A 76 -1.22 -1.99 -17.60
N GLY A 77 -2.26 -1.20 -17.91
CA GLY A 77 -2.85 -1.12 -19.23
C GLY A 77 -3.35 -2.49 -19.72
N GLU A 78 -2.77 -2.97 -20.82
CA GLU A 78 -3.09 -4.27 -21.45
C GLU A 78 -2.21 -5.43 -20.93
N GLY A 79 -1.25 -5.14 -20.05
CA GLY A 79 -0.27 -6.11 -19.54
C GLY A 79 -0.31 -6.29 -18.03
N PHE A 80 0.64 -7.07 -17.52
CA PHE A 80 0.89 -7.22 -16.09
C PHE A 80 2.34 -6.89 -15.77
N VAL A 81 2.55 -6.16 -14.68
CA VAL A 81 3.87 -5.85 -14.15
C VAL A 81 4.08 -6.67 -12.89
N ALA A 82 5.18 -7.41 -12.85
CA ALA A 82 5.64 -8.10 -11.64
C ALA A 82 6.57 -7.16 -10.87
N GLN A 83 6.24 -6.87 -9.61
CA GLN A 83 7.05 -5.97 -8.79
C GLN A 83 7.12 -6.40 -7.32
N VAL A 84 8.09 -5.82 -6.62
CA VAL A 84 8.17 -5.88 -5.16
C VAL A 84 7.37 -4.70 -4.65
N GLU A 85 6.24 -4.94 -4.01
CA GLU A 85 5.44 -3.87 -3.42
C GLU A 85 6.11 -3.36 -2.15
N GLN A 86 6.26 -4.24 -1.16
CA GLN A 86 6.94 -3.95 0.10
C GLN A 86 8.12 -4.91 0.33
N ALA A 87 9.16 -4.40 1.00
CA ALA A 87 10.29 -5.21 1.45
C ALA A 87 10.99 -4.48 2.60
N PHE A 88 10.69 -4.86 3.83
CA PHE A 88 11.16 -4.13 5.00
C PHE A 88 11.42 -5.03 6.22
N ALA A 89 12.21 -4.50 7.14
CA ALA A 89 12.40 -5.04 8.47
C ALA A 89 11.72 -4.13 9.50
N THR A 90 11.17 -4.73 10.55
CA THR A 90 10.61 -4.01 11.71
C THR A 90 11.41 -4.29 12.97
N TYR A 91 11.47 -3.32 13.87
CA TYR A 91 12.02 -3.48 15.21
C TYR A 91 11.22 -2.69 16.25
N SER A 92 10.83 -3.37 17.32
CA SER A 92 10.05 -2.82 18.45
C SER A 92 10.93 -2.72 19.70
N PRO A 93 11.70 -1.62 19.87
CA PRO A 93 12.67 -1.48 20.96
C PRO A 93 12.02 -1.35 22.34
N ALA A 94 10.75 -0.96 22.38
CA ALA A 94 9.97 -0.74 23.59
C ALA A 94 8.48 -0.94 23.26
N PRO A 95 7.62 -1.11 24.29
CA PRO A 95 6.17 -1.11 24.07
C PRO A 95 5.72 0.13 23.30
N ASP A 96 4.74 -0.07 22.43
CA ASP A 96 4.09 0.96 21.61
C ASP A 96 5.01 1.66 20.59
N TRP A 97 6.25 1.19 20.39
CA TRP A 97 7.16 1.70 19.37
C TRP A 97 7.38 0.66 18.28
N VAL A 98 7.36 1.10 17.02
CA VAL A 98 7.76 0.29 15.86
C VAL A 98 8.68 1.13 14.97
N LEU A 99 9.87 0.62 14.67
CA LEU A 99 10.78 1.18 13.68
C LEU A 99 10.70 0.31 12.42
N THR A 100 10.59 0.91 11.25
CA THR A 100 10.54 0.20 9.96
C THR A 100 11.64 0.69 9.05
N PHE A 101 12.41 -0.23 8.46
CA PHE A 101 13.47 0.09 7.52
C PHE A 101 13.34 -0.75 6.25
N GLY A 102 13.30 -0.10 5.09
CA GLY A 102 13.13 -0.74 3.78
C GLY A 102 12.13 -0.02 2.90
N LYS A 103 11.47 -0.75 2.01
CA LYS A 103 10.36 -0.28 1.18
C LYS A 103 9.03 -0.59 1.86
N PHE A 104 8.22 0.42 2.15
CA PHE A 104 6.96 0.30 2.87
C PHE A 104 5.91 1.28 2.33
N ASN A 105 4.64 0.93 2.50
CA ASN A 105 3.52 1.77 2.08
C ASN A 105 3.55 3.13 2.79
N ALA A 106 3.29 4.20 2.05
CA ALA A 106 3.32 5.54 2.60
C ALA A 106 2.29 5.64 3.74
N PRO A 107 2.67 6.09 4.95
CA PRO A 107 1.77 6.21 6.08
C PRO A 107 0.92 7.48 5.95
N ILE A 108 0.18 7.59 4.85
CA ILE A 108 -0.53 8.79 4.44
C ILE A 108 -1.89 8.43 3.85
N GLY A 109 -2.86 9.33 3.99
CA GLY A 109 -4.22 9.06 3.55
C GLY A 109 -5.07 8.29 4.57
N PHE A 110 -6.34 8.15 4.22
CA PHE A 110 -7.33 7.40 5.00
C PHE A 110 -7.55 5.99 4.43
N GLU A 111 -7.55 5.87 3.11
CA GLU A 111 -7.43 4.60 2.40
C GLU A 111 -6.00 4.10 2.55
N LEU A 112 -5.85 2.85 3.00
CA LEU A 112 -4.56 2.17 3.04
C LEU A 112 -4.37 1.44 1.71
N LEU A 113 -3.13 1.42 1.20
CA LEU A 113 -2.78 0.69 -0.02
C LEU A 113 -3.01 -0.81 0.12
N ASP A 114 -2.59 -1.38 1.26
CA ASP A 114 -2.89 -2.75 1.66
C ASP A 114 -3.33 -2.75 3.14
N PRO A 115 -4.62 -2.53 3.42
CA PRO A 115 -5.15 -2.73 4.76
C PRO A 115 -5.17 -4.23 5.06
N THR A 116 -4.61 -4.63 6.21
CA THR A 116 -4.66 -6.02 6.66
C THR A 116 -6.08 -6.59 6.53
N ASP A 117 -6.20 -7.71 5.82
CA ASP A 117 -7.47 -8.40 5.53
C ASP A 117 -8.46 -7.66 4.61
N VAL A 118 -8.03 -6.65 3.85
CA VAL A 118 -8.86 -5.90 2.89
C VAL A 118 -8.17 -5.77 1.54
N TYR A 119 -8.42 -6.75 0.69
CA TYR A 119 -7.79 -6.89 -0.62
C TYR A 119 -8.64 -6.26 -1.72
N GLN A 120 -8.68 -4.92 -1.74
CA GLN A 120 -9.47 -4.16 -2.71
C GLN A 120 -8.54 -3.54 -3.74
N PHE A 121 -8.65 -3.94 -5.01
CA PHE A 121 -7.89 -3.30 -6.09
C PHE A 121 -8.34 -1.86 -6.39
N SER A 122 -9.61 -1.53 -6.11
CA SER A 122 -10.19 -0.23 -6.48
C SER A 122 -10.02 0.81 -5.38
N HIS A 123 -9.43 1.95 -5.74
CA HIS A 123 -9.19 3.08 -4.85
C HIS A 123 -9.97 4.33 -5.27
N SER A 124 -10.06 5.32 -4.38
CA SER A 124 -10.62 6.63 -4.73
C SER A 124 -9.63 7.47 -5.56
N LEU A 125 -10.14 8.47 -6.29
CA LEU A 125 -9.29 9.39 -7.04
C LEU A 125 -8.30 10.18 -6.17
N VAL A 126 -8.61 10.37 -4.88
CA VAL A 126 -7.69 11.05 -3.96
C VAL A 126 -6.53 10.12 -3.60
N PHE A 127 -6.79 8.82 -3.55
CA PHE A 127 -5.74 7.83 -3.40
C PHE A 127 -4.85 7.77 -4.65
N ASP A 128 -5.45 7.64 -5.83
CA ASP A 128 -4.68 7.48 -7.09
C ASP A 128 -3.82 8.70 -7.45
N TYR A 129 -4.24 9.90 -7.05
CA TYR A 129 -3.61 11.15 -7.52
C TYR A 129 -3.23 12.14 -6.42
N GLY A 130 -3.60 11.90 -5.17
CA GLY A 130 -3.46 12.85 -4.07
C GLY A 130 -2.38 12.50 -3.05
N LEU A 131 -1.78 11.32 -3.16
CA LEU A 131 -0.82 10.81 -2.20
C LEU A 131 0.16 9.81 -2.84
N PRO A 132 1.37 9.69 -2.28
CA PRO A 132 2.28 8.63 -2.69
C PRO A 132 1.83 7.26 -2.17
N THR A 133 2.18 6.21 -2.90
CA THR A 133 1.86 4.81 -2.55
C THR A 133 2.94 4.18 -1.70
N ASN A 134 4.21 4.35 -2.07
CA ASN A 134 5.34 3.60 -1.54
C ASN A 134 6.54 4.48 -1.22
N LEU A 135 7.21 4.19 -0.11
CA LEU A 135 8.40 4.89 0.36
C LEU A 135 9.54 3.92 0.62
N THR A 136 10.76 4.27 0.21
CA THR A 136 11.97 3.54 0.61
C THR A 136 12.78 4.39 1.59
N GLY A 137 12.91 3.92 2.83
CA GLY A 137 13.61 4.66 3.87
C GLY A 137 13.46 4.10 5.28
N LEU A 138 13.31 5.00 6.25
CA LEU A 138 13.10 4.71 7.66
C LEU A 138 11.81 5.35 8.14
N SER A 139 10.99 4.63 8.91
CA SER A 139 9.89 5.20 9.67
C SER A 139 9.95 4.80 11.14
N ALA A 140 9.34 5.62 11.98
CA ALA A 140 9.13 5.37 13.40
C ALA A 140 7.68 5.68 13.73
N ALA A 141 6.99 4.68 14.27
CA ALA A 141 5.62 4.77 14.76
C ALA A 141 5.58 4.69 16.28
N LYS A 142 4.69 5.46 16.88
CA LYS A 142 4.38 5.38 18.30
C LYS A 142 2.88 5.48 18.56
N THR A 143 2.37 4.55 19.35
CA THR A 143 1.01 4.62 19.91
C THR A 143 1.05 5.23 21.31
N PHE A 144 0.00 5.97 21.66
CA PHE A 144 -0.19 6.58 22.98
C PHE A 144 -1.51 6.11 23.59
N GLU A 145 -1.57 6.13 24.91
CA GLU A 145 -2.83 5.93 25.63
C GLU A 145 -3.89 6.96 25.19
N GLY A 146 -5.16 6.55 25.22
CA GLY A 146 -6.28 7.41 24.84
C GLY A 146 -6.56 7.47 23.33
N GLY A 147 -5.90 6.64 22.53
CA GLY A 147 -6.24 6.44 21.11
C GLY A 147 -5.48 7.31 20.14
N PHE A 148 -4.39 7.97 20.57
CA PHE A 148 -3.54 8.76 19.68
C PHE A 148 -2.38 7.92 19.14
N ASP A 149 -1.95 8.22 17.92
CA ASP A 149 -0.75 7.64 17.33
C ASP A 149 -0.01 8.67 16.46
N VAL A 150 1.30 8.48 16.31
CA VAL A 150 2.12 9.27 15.38
C VAL A 150 3.04 8.37 14.59
N ILE A 151 3.27 8.73 13.33
CA ILE A 151 4.29 8.13 12.48
C ILE A 151 5.11 9.27 11.89
N ALA A 152 6.44 9.13 11.91
CA ALA A 152 7.35 10.00 11.19
C ALA A 152 8.25 9.16 10.28
N HIS A 153 8.59 9.67 9.11
CA HIS A 153 9.45 8.97 8.16
C HIS A 153 10.44 9.91 7.45
N VAL A 154 11.52 9.30 6.99
CA VAL A 154 12.48 9.88 6.05
C VAL A 154 12.73 8.87 4.94
N SER A 155 12.62 9.30 3.68
CA SER A 155 12.67 8.43 2.50
C SER A 155 13.44 9.06 1.34
N ASN A 156 13.84 8.21 0.38
CA ASN A 156 14.51 8.62 -0.85
C ASN A 156 13.50 9.12 -1.91
N GLY A 157 12.86 10.26 -1.67
CA GLY A 157 11.72 10.71 -2.49
C GLY A 157 10.42 9.96 -2.13
N TRP A 158 9.43 10.06 -3.01
CA TRP A 158 8.19 9.27 -2.98
C TRP A 158 8.02 8.45 -4.27
N ASP A 159 7.38 7.27 -4.20
CA ASP A 159 7.11 6.35 -5.34
C ASP A 159 8.31 5.95 -6.22
N ARG A 160 9.52 6.02 -5.67
CA ARG A 160 10.76 5.61 -6.35
C ARG A 160 11.03 4.12 -6.18
N GLN A 161 11.36 3.45 -7.28
CA GLN A 161 11.84 2.06 -7.27
C GLN A 161 13.37 1.95 -7.05
N THR A 162 14.10 3.06 -7.13
CA THR A 162 15.56 3.09 -6.97
C THR A 162 16.00 4.20 -6.00
N ALA A 163 17.18 4.04 -5.41
CA ALA A 163 17.73 5.02 -4.48
C ALA A 163 18.00 6.36 -5.17
N SER A 164 17.59 7.45 -4.51
CA SER A 164 17.79 8.82 -4.96
C SER A 164 18.72 9.58 -4.00
N ARG A 165 19.22 10.74 -4.46
CA ARG A 165 19.88 11.73 -3.58
C ARG A 165 18.89 12.68 -2.91
N THR A 166 17.62 12.64 -3.33
CA THR A 166 16.54 13.40 -2.73
C THR A 166 16.12 12.81 -1.41
N VAL A 167 15.75 13.69 -0.47
CA VAL A 167 15.27 13.31 0.84
C VAL A 167 13.88 13.90 1.02
N THR A 168 12.94 13.03 1.36
CA THR A 168 11.55 13.35 1.67
C THR A 168 11.30 13.04 3.13
N TRP A 169 10.69 13.99 3.82
CA TRP A 169 10.29 13.90 5.22
C TRP A 169 8.77 13.92 5.27
N GLY A 170 8.19 13.15 6.16
CA GLY A 170 6.75 13.21 6.36
C GLY A 170 6.30 12.47 7.59
N GLY A 171 4.99 12.43 7.76
CA GLY A 171 4.39 11.73 8.87
C GLY A 171 2.89 11.94 8.96
N ARG A 172 2.29 11.24 9.91
CA ARG A 172 0.89 11.39 10.28
C ARG A 172 0.72 11.44 11.79
N ALA A 173 -0.31 12.13 12.22
CA ALA A 173 -0.88 12.02 13.55
C ALA A 173 -2.31 11.50 13.41
N GLY A 174 -2.65 10.46 14.17
CA GLY A 174 -3.97 9.84 14.19
C GLY A 174 -4.63 9.90 15.56
N PHE A 175 -5.95 9.76 15.54
CA PHE A 175 -6.80 9.61 16.72
C PHE A 175 -7.94 8.64 16.42
N ALA A 176 -8.11 7.63 17.25
CA ALA A 176 -9.20 6.66 17.18
C ALA A 176 -9.83 6.44 18.56
N ARG A 177 -11.12 6.77 18.72
CA ARG A 177 -11.87 6.52 19.95
C ARG A 177 -13.37 6.46 19.71
N GLU A 178 -14.03 5.44 20.27
CA GLU A 178 -15.50 5.34 20.35
C GLU A 178 -16.20 5.58 18.99
N GLY A 179 -15.63 5.05 17.90
CA GLY A 179 -16.16 5.17 16.54
C GLY A 179 -15.75 6.43 15.77
N LEU A 180 -15.01 7.35 16.40
CA LEU A 180 -14.35 8.45 15.71
C LEU A 180 -12.94 8.03 15.31
N VAL A 181 -12.62 8.16 14.02
CA VAL A 181 -11.25 8.05 13.50
C VAL A 181 -10.95 9.35 12.74
N ALA A 182 -9.84 9.98 13.07
CA ALA A 182 -9.36 11.18 12.40
C ALA A 182 -7.84 11.14 12.28
N GLY A 183 -7.31 11.79 11.25
CA GLY A 183 -5.88 11.90 11.05
C GLY A 183 -5.51 13.14 10.26
N LEU A 184 -4.27 13.58 10.45
CA LEU A 184 -3.63 14.60 9.62
C LEU A 184 -2.27 14.07 9.21
N SER A 185 -1.97 14.18 7.92
CA SER A 185 -0.66 13.83 7.39
C SER A 185 -0.05 14.98 6.62
N ALA A 186 1.27 15.03 6.61
CA ALA A 186 2.04 16.01 5.85
C ALA A 186 3.33 15.36 5.36
N LEU A 187 3.76 15.79 4.18
CA LEU A 187 5.00 15.34 3.55
C LEU A 187 5.66 16.52 2.84
N THR A 188 6.98 16.53 2.82
CA THR A 188 7.80 17.58 2.19
C THR A 188 9.14 17.00 1.77
N GLY A 189 9.56 17.33 0.57
CA GLY A 189 10.80 16.83 0.01
C GLY A 189 11.10 17.54 -1.29
N LYS A 190 12.36 17.51 -1.72
CA LYS A 190 12.69 17.88 -3.08
C LYS A 190 12.46 16.65 -3.94
N GLU A 191 11.69 16.78 -5.01
CA GLU A 191 11.59 15.72 -6.02
C GLU A 191 12.51 16.02 -7.20
N ASP A 192 13.23 14.98 -7.63
CA ASP A 192 13.91 14.99 -8.92
C ASP A 192 12.88 14.55 -9.97
N LEU A 193 12.82 15.30 -11.07
CA LEU A 193 12.01 14.90 -12.21
C LEU A 193 12.58 13.59 -12.78
N ASP A 194 11.73 12.70 -13.23
CA ASP A 194 12.17 11.57 -14.06
C ASP A 194 12.76 12.07 -15.39
N ASP A 195 13.30 11.15 -16.19
CA ASP A 195 13.91 11.45 -17.49
C ASP A 195 12.91 12.08 -18.49
N GLU A 196 11.60 12.08 -18.20
CA GLU A 196 10.54 12.69 -19.01
C GLU A 196 10.10 14.08 -18.49
N GLY A 197 10.69 14.56 -17.39
CA GLY A 197 10.37 15.87 -16.82
C GLY A 197 9.10 15.90 -15.99
N THR A 198 8.55 14.73 -15.63
CA THR A 198 7.43 14.58 -14.70
C THR A 198 7.95 14.47 -13.28
N ALA A 199 7.26 15.13 -12.33
CA ALA A 199 7.49 14.87 -10.92
C ALA A 199 6.97 13.46 -10.66
N THR A 200 7.89 12.54 -10.37
CA THR A 200 7.55 11.24 -9.77
C THR A 200 7.44 11.44 -8.29
#